data_AF-A0A8T4VGZ4-F1
#
_entry.id   AF-A0A8T4VGZ4-F1
#
_cell.length_a   1.000
_cell.length_b   1.000
_cell.length_c   1.000
_cell.angle_alpha   90.00
_cell.angle_beta   90.00
_cell.angle_gamma   90.00
#
_symmetry.space_group_name_H-M   'P 1'
#
loop_
_entity.id
_entity.type
_entity.pdbx_description
1 polymer ?
#
loop_
_entity_poly.entity_id
_entity_poly.type
_entity_poly.pdbx_seq_one_letter_code
_entity_poly.pdbx_strand_id
1 'polypeptide(L)' 'MTEDNSIFIGAKPFMNYVTGVVMQFTTKEVDEVIIKARGKFISRAVDVAEVTTKRFLADQIAIKSIAINSDEFKNN' A
#
# COMPACT_ATOMS: atom_id res chain seq x y z
N MET A 1 -0.92 -12.45 -16.56
CA MET A 1 -1.00 -10.98 -16.68
C MET A 1 -0.83 -10.46 -15.28
N THR A 2 0.22 -9.69 -15.00
CA THR A 2 0.42 -9.13 -13.65
C THR A 2 -0.72 -8.17 -13.38
N GLU A 3 -1.71 -8.61 -12.61
CA GLU A 3 -2.72 -7.71 -12.09
C GLU A 3 -1.99 -6.63 -11.28
N ASP A 4 -2.23 -5.37 -11.65
CA ASP A 4 -1.59 -4.22 -11.02
C ASP A 4 -2.27 -3.94 -9.67
N ASN A 5 -2.01 -4.83 -8.71
CA ASN A 5 -2.48 -4.73 -7.33
C ASN A 5 -1.52 -3.93 -6.45
N SER A 6 -0.55 -3.21 -7.06
CA SER A 6 0.42 -2.39 -6.35
C SER A 6 -0.07 -0.96 -6.13
N ILE A 7 0.08 -0.44 -4.91
CA ILE A 7 -0.17 0.96 -4.58
C ILE A 7 1.14 1.62 -4.17
N PHE A 8 1.64 2.53 -5.00
CA PHE A 8 2.88 3.27 -4.75
C PHE A 8 2.61 4.54 -3.93
N ILE A 9 3.20 4.63 -2.74
CA ILE A 9 3.04 5.78 -1.84
C ILE A 9 4.05 6.87 -2.19
N GLY A 10 3.54 8.07 -2.47
CA GLY A 10 4.31 9.26 -2.78
C GLY A 10 3.69 10.53 -2.18
N ALA A 11 3.63 11.61 -2.95
CA ALA A 11 3.21 12.93 -2.46
C ALA A 11 1.70 13.26 -2.54
N LYS A 12 0.86 12.42 -3.17
CA LYS A 12 -0.61 12.63 -3.21
C LYS A 12 -1.21 12.71 -1.80
N PRO A 13 -2.42 13.27 -1.59
CA PRO A 13 -3.09 13.28 -0.28
C PRO A 13 -3.23 11.88 0.33
N PHE A 14 -3.24 11.79 1.66
CA PHE A 14 -3.16 10.50 2.37
C PHE A 14 -4.33 9.59 2.06
N MET A 15 -5.54 10.15 2.10
CA MET A 15 -6.76 9.40 1.84
C MET A 15 -6.83 8.82 0.43
N ASN A 16 -6.16 9.41 -0.57
CA ASN A 16 -6.16 8.86 -1.92
C ASN A 16 -5.54 7.45 -1.97
N TYR A 17 -4.55 7.18 -1.12
CA TYR A 17 -3.95 5.85 -1.04
C TYR A 17 -4.85 4.87 -0.30
N VAL A 18 -5.44 5.30 0.82
CA VAL A 18 -6.39 4.48 1.59
C VAL A 18 -7.58 4.08 0.71
N THR A 19 -8.21 5.05 0.03
CA THR A 19 -9.30 4.79 -0.92
C THR A 19 -8.86 3.85 -2.04
N GLY A 20 -7.64 4.03 -2.57
CA GLY A 20 -7.08 3.14 -3.58
C GLY A 20 -6.98 1.68 -3.11
N VAL A 21 -6.51 1.44 -1.89
CA VAL A 21 -6.45 0.08 -1.31
C VAL A 21 -7.85 -0.49 -1.12
N VAL A 22 -8.79 0.29 -0.55
CA VAL A 22 -10.17 -0.16 -0.35
C VAL A 22 -10.82 -0.55 -1.68
N MET A 23 -10.71 0.28 -2.72
CA MET A 23 -11.28 0.00 -4.04
C MET A 23 -10.69 -1.25 -4.70
N GLN A 24 -9.42 -1.57 -4.47
CA GLN A 24 -8.82 -2.80 -4.98
C GLN A 24 -9.56 -4.02 -4.39
N PHE A 25 -9.79 -4.05 -3.07
CA PHE A 25 -10.53 -5.15 -2.44
C PHE A 25 -12.03 -5.15 -2.77
N THR A 26 -12.70 -3.98 -2.79
CA THR A 26 -14.17 -3.93 -2.86
C THR A 26 -14.73 -3.84 -4.28
N THR A 27 -13.98 -3.26 -5.22
CA THR A 27 -14.48 -2.99 -6.58
C THR A 27 -13.80 -3.87 -7.61
N LYS A 28 -12.52 -4.18 -7.40
CA LYS A 28 -11.78 -5.08 -8.27
C LYS A 28 -11.68 -6.50 -7.71
N GLU A 29 -12.15 -6.71 -6.48
CA GLU A 29 -12.24 -8.03 -5.83
C GLU A 29 -10.91 -8.80 -5.87
N VAL A 30 -9.78 -8.09 -5.73
CA VAL A 30 -8.46 -8.75 -5.68
C VAL A 30 -8.21 -9.34 -4.30
N ASP A 31 -7.60 -10.51 -4.24
CA ASP A 31 -7.29 -11.20 -2.99
C ASP A 31 -6.12 -10.57 -2.22
N GLU A 32 -5.25 -9.83 -2.91
CA GLU A 32 -4.03 -9.26 -2.34
C GLU A 32 -3.75 -7.88 -2.93
N VAL A 33 -3.30 -6.95 -2.08
CA VAL A 33 -2.87 -5.60 -2.48
C VAL A 33 -1.49 -5.33 -1.88
N ILE A 34 -0.57 -4.83 -2.70
CA ILE A 34 0.82 -4.59 -2.28
C ILE A 34 1.07 -3.09 -2.14
N ILE A 35 1.28 -2.62 -0.91
CA ILE A 35 1.64 -1.22 -0.64
C ILE A 35 3.17 -1.08 -0.72
N LYS A 36 3.66 -0.20 -1.61
CA LYS A 36 5.09 0.00 -1.86
C LYS A 36 5.50 1.45 -1.61
N ALA A 37 6.62 1.66 -0.94
CA ALA A 37 7.18 2.98 -0.67
C ALA A 37 8.70 2.92 -0.52
N ARG A 38 9.34 4.09 -0.63
CA ARG A 38 10.78 4.26 -0.40
C ARG A 38 11.09 5.58 0.30
N GLY A 39 12.24 5.62 0.99
CA GLY A 39 12.71 6.81 1.69
C GLY A 39 11.69 7.33 2.71
N LYS A 40 11.49 8.66 2.75
CA LYS A 40 10.59 9.32 3.73
C LYS A 40 9.12 8.91 3.65
N PHE A 41 8.69 8.19 2.61
CA PHE A 41 7.31 7.73 2.45
C PHE A 41 7.04 6.36 3.09
N ILE A 42 8.06 5.68 3.62
CA ILE A 42 7.87 4.36 4.26
C ILE A 42 6.95 4.46 5.47
N SER A 43 7.13 5.44 6.36
CA SER A 43 6.24 5.66 7.51
C SER A 43 4.78 5.84 7.07
N ARG A 44 4.58 6.64 6.02
CA ARG A 44 3.27 6.87 5.42
C ARG A 44 2.63 5.60 4.86
N ALA A 45 3.43 4.67 4.31
CA ALA A 45 2.92 3.38 3.82
C ALA A 45 2.43 2.50 4.96
N VAL A 46 3.14 2.49 6.09
CA VAL A 46 2.71 1.80 7.32
C VAL A 46 1.38 2.39 7.81
N ASP A 47 1.26 3.71 7.85
CA ASP A 47 0.00 4.38 8.24
C ASP A 47 -1.17 3.99 7.32
N VAL A 48 -0.94 3.92 6.00
CA VAL A 48 -1.98 3.47 5.04
C VAL A 48 -2.37 2.02 5.30
N ALA A 49 -1.40 1.11 5.50
CA ALA A 49 -1.67 -0.29 5.78
C ALA A 49 -2.50 -0.47 7.06
N GLU A 50 -2.10 0.21 8.13
CA GLU A 50 -2.75 0.15 9.43
C GLU A 50 -4.16 0.77 9.41
N VAL A 51 -4.32 1.95 8.81
CA VAL A 51 -5.63 2.61 8.72
C VAL A 51 -6.60 1.77 7.88
N THR A 52 -6.16 1.23 6.74
CA THR A 52 -7.03 0.41 5.91
C THR A 52 -7.44 -0.88 6.64
N THR A 53 -6.49 -1.59 7.25
CA THR A 53 -6.74 -2.87 7.93
C THR A 53 -7.56 -2.70 9.21
N LYS A 54 -7.33 -1.64 10.00
CA LYS A 54 -7.96 -1.48 11.32
C LYS A 54 -9.23 -0.63 11.32
N ARG A 55 -9.43 0.24 10.32
CA ARG A 55 -10.58 1.18 10.30
C ARG A 55 -11.53 0.98 9.15
N PHE A 56 -11.04 0.70 7.94
CA PHE A 56 -11.88 0.67 6.74
C PHE A 56 -12.34 -0.75 6.37
N LEU A 57 -11.44 -1.72 6.50
CA LEU A 57 -11.66 -3.14 6.19
C LEU A 57 -11.39 -4.01 7.42
N ALA A 58 -11.80 -3.51 8.59
CA ALA A 58 -11.65 -4.20 9.87
C ALA A 58 -12.23 -5.61 9.78
N ASP A 59 -11.47 -6.58 10.28
CA ASP A 59 -11.80 -8.02 10.31
C ASP A 59 -12.05 -8.68 8.94
N GLN A 60 -11.83 -7.95 7.83
CA GLN A 60 -12.00 -8.46 6.46
C GLN A 60 -10.67 -8.79 5.79
N ILE A 61 -9.61 -8.04 6.14
CA ILE A 61 -8.27 -8.24 5.59
C ILE A 61 -7.23 -8.31 6.72
N ALA A 62 -6.06 -8.85 6.41
CA ALA A 62 -4.94 -8.92 7.34
C ALA A 62 -3.61 -8.66 6.61
N ILE A 63 -2.59 -8.22 7.38
CA ILE A 63 -1.23 -8.07 6.85
C ILE A 63 -0.61 -9.46 6.67
N LYS A 64 -0.35 -9.83 5.41
CA LYS A 64 0.23 -11.13 5.04
C LYS A 64 1.74 -11.19 5.25
N SER A 65 2.47 -10.17 4.80
CA SER A 65 3.94 -10.11 4.91
C SER A 65 4.45 -8.68 4.81
N ILE A 66 5.67 -8.46 5.30
CA ILE A 66 6.39 -7.19 5.20
C ILE A 66 7.79 -7.48 4.67
N ALA A 67 8.18 -6.79 3.59
CA ALA A 67 9.50 -6.88 3.00
C ALA A 67 10.18 -5.50 3.02
N ILE A 68 11.47 -5.49 3.36
CA ILE A 68 12.32 -4.30 3.35
C ILE A 68 13.52 -4.55 2.43
N ASN A 69 13.95 -3.51 1.71
CA ASN A 69 15.12 -3.57 0.84
C ASN A 69 15.72 -2.17 0.68
N SER A 70 16.90 -2.09 0.07
CA SER A 70 17.57 -0.85 -0.31
C SER A 70 18.02 -0.91 -1.76
N ASP A 71 17.81 0.17 -2.50
CA ASP A 71 18.37 0.33 -3.84
C ASP A 71 19.57 1.29 -3.79
N GLU A 72 20.69 0.92 -4.42
CA GLU A 72 21.79 1.85 -4.64
C GLU A 72 21.40 2.88 -5.71
N PHE A 73 21.64 4.16 -5.44
CA PHE A 73 21.49 5.23 -6.41
C PHE A 73 22.87 5.79 -6.77
N LYS A 74 23.26 5.68 -8.04
CA LYS A 74 24.44 6.38 -8.58
C LYS A 74 23.97 7.67 -9.23
N ASN A 75 24.42 8.79 -8.70
CA ASN A 75 24.25 10.10 -9.34
C ASN A 75 25.37 10.26 -10.38
N ASN A 76 25.03 10.18 -11.66
CA ASN A 76 25.97 10.46 -12.76
C ASN A 76 26.03 11.96 -13.04
#